data_AF-A0A1F7RAB5-F1
#
_entry.id   AF-A0A1F7RAB5-F1
#
_cell.length_a   1.000
_cell.length_b   1.000
_cell.length_c   1.000
_cell.angle_alpha   90.00
_cell.angle_beta   90.00
_cell.angle_gamma   90.00
#
_symmetry.space_group_name_H-M   'P 1'
#
loop_
_entity.id
_entity.type
_entity.pdbx_description
1 polymer ?
#
loop_
_entity_poly.entity_id
_entity_poly.type
_entity_poly.pdbx_seq_one_letter_code
_entity_poly.pdbx_strand_id
1 'polypeptide(L)'
;MLTSLPFVKSNNSDSKDLVRQFIVPSPLQAVIYLLVSMLLLVLIKARAIWEALGGSILIEQSSGAAANTPASTNIWGQISNSPIPQIVFWGAIGMIMYAVVWFAWNIITNLRNDMAADEFVHPKNYDRSKYWKTVLARKGFFAASVLLIAIYLYALAKFLPVIADASYSDIASFSFPSSVIGLVLYFLVIGALIHLFVLLIRVMANAWRSIYKDL
;
A
#
# COMPACT_ATOMS: atom_id res chain seq x y z
N MET A 1 35.43 20.28 46.82
CA MET A 1 35.54 19.79 45.42
C MET A 1 34.13 19.68 44.88
N LEU A 2 33.65 20.73 44.20
CA LEU A 2 32.27 20.84 43.70
C LEU A 2 32.20 20.10 42.37
N THR A 3 31.60 18.92 42.36
CA THR A 3 31.23 18.20 41.14
C THR A 3 30.12 18.97 40.43
N SER A 4 30.46 19.62 39.32
CA SER A 4 29.49 20.22 38.41
C SER A 4 28.53 19.14 37.92
N LEU A 5 27.23 19.34 38.15
CA LEU A 5 26.22 18.45 37.62
C LEU A 5 26.23 18.55 36.09
N PRO A 6 26.16 17.42 35.37
CA PRO A 6 26.11 17.44 33.92
C PRO A 6 24.83 18.14 33.47
N PHE A 7 24.98 19.18 32.65
CA PHE A 7 23.87 19.85 31.98
C PHE A 7 23.12 18.81 31.14
N VAL A 8 21.89 18.50 31.54
CA VAL A 8 20.95 17.70 30.77
C VAL A 8 20.69 18.44 29.46
N LYS A 9 21.28 17.96 28.37
CA LYS A 9 21.06 18.49 27.02
C LYS A 9 19.57 18.32 26.70
N SER A 10 18.91 19.43 26.40
CA SER A 10 17.48 19.51 26.11
C SER A 10 17.07 18.60 24.94
N ASN A 11 16.29 17.54 25.23
CA ASN A 11 15.72 16.54 24.30
C ASN A 11 14.80 17.09 23.18
N ASN A 12 14.65 18.40 23.04
CA ASN A 12 13.69 19.00 22.10
C ASN A 12 14.16 19.00 20.63
N SER A 13 15.46 18.85 20.36
CA SER A 13 15.96 18.73 18.98
C SER A 13 15.63 17.36 18.37
N ASP A 14 15.72 16.30 19.17
CA ASP A 14 15.51 14.93 18.72
C ASP A 14 14.09 14.66 18.18
N SER A 15 13.06 15.24 18.80
CA SER A 15 11.67 15.00 18.38
C SER A 15 11.36 15.57 16.99
N LYS A 16 11.93 16.74 16.65
CA LYS A 16 11.72 17.35 15.32
C LYS A 16 12.38 16.54 14.23
N ASP A 17 13.57 16.01 14.50
CA ASP A 17 14.30 15.19 13.54
C ASP A 17 13.61 13.84 13.32
N LEU A 18 13.02 13.24 14.36
CA LEU A 18 12.21 12.02 14.22
C LEU A 18 10.95 12.25 13.37
N VAL A 19 10.22 13.35 13.59
CA VAL A 19 9.04 13.68 12.78
C VAL A 19 9.43 13.95 11.32
N ARG A 20 10.54 14.66 11.10
CA ARG A 20 11.05 14.92 9.75
C ARG A 20 11.44 13.62 9.04
N GLN A 21 12.17 12.72 9.70
CA GLN A 21 12.55 11.42 9.14
C GLN A 21 11.33 10.51 8.89
N PHE A 22 10.26 10.70 9.67
CA PHE A 22 9.02 9.96 9.46
C PHE A 22 8.30 10.38 8.18
N ILE A 23 8.19 11.70 7.94
CA ILE A 23 7.40 12.30 6.85
C ILE A 23 8.18 12.39 5.54
N VAL A 24 9.44 12.83 5.60
CA VAL A 24 10.24 13.13 4.42
C VAL A 24 10.91 11.85 3.92
N PRO A 25 10.67 11.43 2.67
CA PRO A 25 11.34 10.26 2.14
C PRO A 25 12.83 10.54 1.96
N SER A 26 13.66 9.53 2.22
CA SER A 26 15.08 9.61 1.86
C SER A 26 15.23 9.76 0.33
N PRO A 27 16.30 10.37 -0.19
CA PRO A 27 16.53 10.48 -1.64
C PRO A 27 16.44 9.14 -2.37
N LEU A 28 16.98 8.08 -1.77
CA LEU A 28 16.88 6.71 -2.31
C LEU A 28 15.42 6.22 -2.38
N GLN A 29 14.62 6.47 -1.34
CA GLN A 29 13.19 6.14 -1.35
C GLN A 29 12.45 6.90 -2.45
N ALA A 30 12.76 8.19 -2.65
CA ALA A 30 12.15 8.98 -3.72
C ALA A 30 12.46 8.41 -5.12
N VAL A 31 13.70 8.00 -5.37
CA VAL A 31 14.09 7.32 -6.63
C VAL A 31 13.34 6.00 -6.79
N ILE A 32 13.24 5.19 -5.73
CA ILE A 32 12.47 3.94 -5.76
C ILE A 32 11.00 4.20 -6.09
N TYR A 33 10.38 5.22 -5.49
CA TYR A 33 8.98 5.54 -5.76
C TYR A 33 8.75 6.01 -7.21
N LEU A 34 9.71 6.73 -7.80
CA LEU A 34 9.66 7.10 -9.22
C LEU A 34 9.82 5.88 -10.15
N LEU A 35 10.73 4.96 -9.83
CA LEU A 35 10.89 3.73 -10.61
C LEU A 35 9.64 2.84 -10.53
N VAL A 36 9.07 2.71 -9.33
CA VAL A 36 7.82 1.97 -9.13
C VAL A 36 6.66 2.67 -9.85
N SER A 37 6.58 4.00 -9.83
CA SER A 37 5.50 4.72 -10.54
C SER A 37 5.56 4.55 -12.05
N MET A 38 6.76 4.58 -12.63
CA MET A 38 6.98 4.31 -14.05
C MET A 38 6.58 2.87 -14.40
N LEU A 39 7.04 1.89 -13.61
CA LEU A 39 6.70 0.48 -13.81
C LEU A 39 5.19 0.24 -13.72
N LEU A 40 4.53 0.86 -12.74
CA LEU A 40 3.10 0.73 -12.49
C LEU A 40 2.27 1.24 -13.67
N LEU A 41 2.64 2.41 -14.24
CA LEU A 41 1.99 2.94 -15.44
C LEU A 41 2.13 2.01 -16.64
N VAL A 42 3.35 1.52 -16.87
CA VAL A 42 3.62 0.57 -17.95
C VAL A 42 2.81 -0.71 -17.75
N LEU A 43 2.72 -1.25 -16.54
CA LEU A 43 1.95 -2.47 -16.26
C LEU A 43 0.45 -2.29 -16.50
N ILE A 44 -0.13 -1.15 -16.08
CA ILE A 44 -1.57 -0.89 -16.26
C ILE A 44 -1.93 -0.76 -17.74
N LYS A 45 -1.04 -0.18 -18.54
CA LYS A 45 -1.24 0.04 -19.98
C LYS A 45 -0.44 -0.92 -20.85
N ALA A 46 0.11 -1.99 -20.28
CA ALA A 46 1.01 -2.91 -21.00
C ALA A 46 0.36 -3.46 -22.26
N ARG A 47 -0.94 -3.79 -22.17
CA ARG A 47 -1.74 -4.25 -23.30
C ARG A 47 -1.87 -3.19 -24.40
N ALA A 48 -2.23 -1.96 -24.04
CA ALA A 48 -2.41 -0.88 -25.02
C ALA A 48 -1.08 -0.53 -25.72
N ILE A 49 0.03 -0.49 -24.95
CA ILE A 49 1.38 -0.29 -25.49
C ILE A 49 1.76 -1.41 -26.45
N TRP A 50 1.46 -2.67 -26.09
CA TRP A 50 1.73 -3.82 -26.94
C TRP A 50 0.94 -3.78 -28.25
N GLU A 51 -0.36 -3.46 -28.18
CA GLU A 51 -1.22 -3.29 -29.34
C GLU A 51 -0.72 -2.16 -30.26
N ALA A 52 -0.25 -1.04 -29.69
CA ALA A 52 0.32 0.08 -30.44
C ALA A 52 1.62 -0.25 -31.17
N LEU A 53 2.42 -1.21 -30.68
CA LEU A 53 3.67 -1.66 -31.32
C LEU A 53 3.44 -2.62 -32.51
N GLY A 54 2.20 -2.74 -33.00
CA GLY A 54 1.85 -3.65 -34.09
C GLY A 54 1.63 -5.08 -33.62
N GLY A 55 1.63 -5.33 -32.30
CA GLY A 55 1.20 -6.59 -31.72
C GLY A 55 -0.32 -6.72 -31.80
N SER A 56 -0.86 -7.13 -32.95
CA SER A 56 -2.29 -7.44 -33.06
C SER A 56 -2.59 -8.69 -32.22
N ILE A 57 -3.00 -8.50 -30.97
CA ILE A 57 -3.68 -9.54 -30.20
C ILE A 57 -5.08 -9.61 -30.82
N LEU A 58 -5.21 -10.35 -31.92
CA LEU A 58 -6.51 -10.77 -32.45
C LEU A 58 -7.14 -11.66 -31.38
N ILE A 59 -7.85 -11.04 -30.43
CA ILE A 59 -8.84 -11.74 -29.62
C ILE A 59 -10.03 -11.88 -30.55
N GLU A 60 -9.98 -12.90 -31.38
CA GLU A 60 -11.09 -13.32 -32.22
C GLU A 60 -12.28 -13.57 -31.29
N GLN A 61 -13.19 -12.61 -31.25
CA GLN A 61 -14.44 -12.69 -30.50
C GLN A 61 -15.30 -13.69 -31.27
N SER A 62 -15.03 -14.98 -31.05
CA SER A 62 -15.60 -16.08 -31.83
C SER A 62 -17.09 -16.26 -31.51
N SER A 63 -17.94 -15.41 -32.08
CA SER A 63 -19.30 -15.78 -32.42
C SER A 63 -19.25 -16.66 -33.69
N GLY A 64 -19.04 -17.96 -33.51
CA GLY A 64 -19.65 -18.97 -34.39
C GLY A 64 -18.95 -19.45 -35.66
N ALA A 65 -17.66 -19.21 -35.91
CA ALA A 65 -17.00 -19.79 -37.08
C ALA A 65 -15.67 -20.46 -36.73
N ALA A 66 -15.68 -21.79 -36.72
CA ALA A 66 -14.48 -22.62 -36.75
C ALA A 66 -13.82 -22.49 -38.13
N ALA A 67 -13.03 -21.44 -38.32
CA ALA A 67 -12.10 -21.35 -39.44
C ALA A 67 -10.71 -21.70 -38.91
N ASN A 68 -10.12 -22.75 -39.47
CA ASN A 68 -8.75 -23.18 -39.22
C ASN A 68 -7.77 -22.09 -39.70
N THR A 69 -7.53 -21.08 -38.88
CA THR A 69 -6.42 -20.15 -39.04
C THR A 69 -5.17 -20.74 -38.38
N PRO A 70 -4.01 -20.69 -39.06
CA PRO A 70 -2.79 -21.32 -38.58
C PRO A 70 -2.28 -20.59 -37.36
N ALA A 71 -2.48 -21.21 -36.18
CA ALA A 71 -1.71 -21.07 -34.94
C ALA A 71 -0.85 -19.79 -34.82
N SER A 72 -1.44 -18.60 -34.95
CA SER A 72 -0.73 -17.36 -34.69
C SER A 72 -0.65 -17.21 -33.17
N THR A 73 0.36 -17.88 -32.59
CA THR A 73 1.32 -17.42 -31.58
C THR A 73 0.92 -16.28 -30.64
N ASN A 74 -0.35 -16.22 -30.23
CA ASN A 74 -0.79 -15.24 -29.25
C ASN A 74 -0.42 -15.78 -27.87
N ILE A 75 0.85 -15.57 -27.50
CA ILE A 75 1.43 -15.99 -26.22
C ILE A 75 0.54 -15.54 -25.06
N TRP A 76 -0.10 -14.37 -25.15
CA TRP A 76 -1.03 -13.89 -24.14
C TRP A 76 -2.33 -14.70 -24.06
N GLY A 77 -2.87 -15.15 -25.19
CA GLY A 77 -4.01 -16.07 -25.22
C GLY A 77 -3.67 -17.46 -24.66
N GLN A 78 -2.46 -17.94 -24.93
CA GLN A 78 -1.96 -19.19 -24.35
C GLN A 78 -1.69 -19.05 -22.84
N ILE A 79 -1.16 -17.91 -22.40
CA ILE A 79 -0.97 -17.60 -20.97
C ILE A 79 -2.31 -17.42 -20.27
N SER A 80 -3.28 -16.70 -20.86
CA SER A 80 -4.59 -16.48 -20.24
C SER A 80 -5.40 -17.77 -20.11
N ASN A 81 -5.25 -18.68 -21.09
CA ASN A 81 -5.88 -19.99 -21.08
C ASN A 81 -5.05 -21.04 -20.33
N SER A 82 -3.84 -20.70 -19.87
CA SER A 82 -3.03 -21.56 -19.03
C SER A 82 -3.63 -21.62 -17.61
N PRO A 83 -3.49 -22.75 -16.89
CA PRO A 83 -3.89 -22.84 -15.49
C PRO A 83 -3.06 -21.92 -14.57
N ILE A 84 -1.90 -21.43 -15.03
CA ILE A 84 -0.96 -20.67 -14.18
C ILE A 84 -1.56 -19.37 -13.63
N PRO A 85 -2.13 -18.44 -14.45
CA PRO A 85 -2.74 -17.23 -13.91
C PRO A 85 -3.91 -17.50 -12.98
N GLN A 86 -4.66 -18.59 -13.21
CA GLN A 86 -5.75 -19.00 -12.33
C GLN A 86 -5.22 -19.45 -10.96
N ILE A 87 -4.16 -20.25 -10.92
CA ILE A 87 -3.50 -20.66 -9.68
C ILE A 87 -2.94 -19.45 -8.93
N VAL A 88 -2.28 -18.51 -9.62
CA VAL A 88 -1.75 -17.28 -9.01
C VAL A 88 -2.88 -16.40 -8.47
N PHE A 89 -3.97 -16.25 -9.22
CA PHE A 89 -5.15 -15.49 -8.80
C PHE A 89 -5.79 -16.09 -7.54
N TRP A 90 -6.06 -17.40 -7.53
CA TRP A 90 -6.63 -18.08 -6.36
C TRP A 90 -5.67 -18.13 -5.18
N GLY A 91 -4.37 -18.28 -5.43
CA GLY A 91 -3.33 -18.17 -4.40
C GLY A 91 -3.32 -16.78 -3.76
N ALA A 92 -3.43 -15.72 -4.55
CA ALA A 92 -3.51 -14.34 -4.05
C ALA A 92 -4.77 -14.13 -3.20
N ILE A 93 -5.94 -14.60 -3.66
CA ILE A 93 -7.18 -14.56 -2.87
C ILE A 93 -7.02 -15.34 -1.56
N GLY A 94 -6.45 -16.55 -1.62
CA GLY A 94 -6.20 -17.38 -0.45
C GLY A 94 -5.29 -16.70 0.58
N MET A 95 -4.22 -16.05 0.13
CA MET A 95 -3.33 -15.26 1.00
C MET A 95 -4.06 -14.09 1.66
N ILE A 96 -4.90 -13.37 0.91
CA ILE A 96 -5.70 -12.26 1.45
C ILE A 96 -6.68 -12.78 2.51
N MET A 97 -7.43 -13.85 2.20
CA MET A 97 -8.40 -14.44 3.14
C MET A 97 -7.71 -14.97 4.40
N TYR A 98 -6.57 -15.67 4.24
CA TYR A 98 -5.76 -16.11 5.38
C TYR A 98 -5.31 -14.94 6.24
N ALA A 99 -4.81 -13.86 5.63
CA ALA A 99 -4.37 -12.66 6.36
C ALA A 99 -5.53 -12.03 7.15
N VAL A 100 -6.74 -11.96 6.57
CA VAL A 100 -7.94 -11.44 7.26
C VAL A 100 -8.33 -12.30 8.46
N VAL A 101 -8.37 -13.62 8.30
CA VAL A 101 -8.72 -14.55 9.39
C VAL A 101 -7.67 -14.51 10.50
N TRP A 102 -6.39 -14.60 10.12
CA TRP A 102 -5.26 -14.48 11.06
C TRP A 102 -5.33 -13.16 11.83
N PHE A 103 -5.61 -12.06 11.14
CA PHE A 103 -5.74 -10.74 11.74
C PHE A 103 -6.90 -10.66 12.75
N ALA A 104 -8.09 -11.15 12.37
CA ALA A 104 -9.24 -11.21 13.27
C ALA A 104 -8.96 -12.05 14.52
N TRP A 105 -8.33 -13.22 14.34
CA TRP A 105 -7.93 -14.09 15.45
C TRP A 105 -6.97 -13.40 16.42
N ASN A 106 -5.99 -12.67 15.91
CA ASN A 106 -5.07 -11.88 16.74
C ASN A 106 -5.79 -10.77 17.50
N ILE A 107 -6.74 -10.05 16.87
CA ILE A 107 -7.54 -9.03 17.56
C ILE A 107 -8.32 -9.65 18.73
N ILE A 108 -9.01 -10.76 18.49
CA ILE A 108 -9.81 -11.45 19.52
C ILE A 108 -8.91 -11.92 20.66
N THR A 109 -7.78 -12.56 20.34
CA THR A 109 -6.83 -13.06 21.35
C THR A 109 -6.29 -11.93 22.22
N ASN A 110 -5.90 -10.80 21.61
CA ASN A 110 -5.47 -9.63 22.38
C ASN A 110 -6.57 -9.05 23.27
N LEU A 111 -7.82 -9.00 22.78
CA LEU A 111 -8.95 -8.53 23.57
C LEU A 111 -9.20 -9.42 24.79
N ARG A 112 -9.08 -10.74 24.63
CA ARG A 112 -9.17 -11.68 25.75
C ARG A 112 -8.03 -11.51 26.75
N ASN A 113 -6.81 -11.29 26.25
CA ASN A 113 -5.65 -11.03 27.12
C ASN A 113 -5.81 -9.73 27.92
N ASP A 114 -6.34 -8.65 27.30
CA ASP A 114 -6.61 -7.40 28.01
C ASP A 114 -7.70 -7.57 29.07
N MET A 115 -8.75 -8.36 28.79
CA MET A 115 -9.78 -8.70 29.78
C MET A 115 -9.23 -9.52 30.94
N ALA A 116 -8.32 -10.46 30.68
CA ALA A 116 -7.67 -11.23 31.74
C ALA A 116 -6.70 -10.35 32.56
N ALA A 117 -5.97 -9.44 31.92
CA ALA A 117 -5.09 -8.49 32.62
C ALA A 117 -5.86 -7.56 33.56
N ASP A 118 -7.10 -7.19 33.19
CA ASP A 118 -8.05 -6.44 34.04
C ASP A 118 -8.52 -7.24 35.28
N GLU A 119 -8.27 -8.55 35.36
CA GLU A 119 -8.72 -9.36 36.50
C GLU A 119 -7.59 -9.70 37.49
N PHE A 120 -6.34 -9.88 37.02
CA PHE A 120 -5.32 -10.57 37.81
C PHE A 120 -4.17 -9.72 38.39
N VAL A 121 -3.87 -8.51 37.89
CA VAL A 121 -2.67 -7.77 38.33
C VAL A 121 -2.92 -6.26 38.42
N HIS A 122 -3.22 -5.75 39.62
CA HIS A 122 -3.50 -4.32 39.81
C HIS A 122 -2.57 -3.71 40.88
N PRO A 123 -1.82 -2.65 40.54
CA PRO A 123 -1.16 -1.82 41.54
C PRO A 123 -2.19 -1.22 42.50
N LYS A 124 -1.79 -0.85 43.72
CA LYS A 124 -2.67 -0.21 44.72
C LYS A 124 -3.39 1.06 44.21
N ASN A 125 -2.85 1.72 43.18
CA ASN A 125 -3.39 2.94 42.57
C ASN A 125 -4.04 2.68 41.19
N TYR A 126 -4.58 1.48 40.94
CA TYR A 126 -5.20 1.15 39.67
C TYR A 126 -6.57 1.83 39.49
N ASP A 127 -6.71 2.59 38.40
CA ASP A 127 -8.00 3.14 37.95
C ASP A 127 -8.45 2.39 36.69
N ARG A 128 -9.45 1.53 36.87
CA ARG A 128 -10.06 0.72 35.82
C ARG A 128 -10.57 1.55 34.64
N SER A 129 -11.18 2.71 34.93
CA SER A 129 -11.72 3.60 33.89
C SER A 129 -10.60 4.14 33.01
N LYS A 130 -9.49 4.55 33.63
CA LYS A 130 -8.32 5.08 32.92
C LYS A 130 -7.62 4.02 32.07
N TYR A 131 -7.51 2.79 32.58
CA TYR A 131 -6.98 1.65 31.84
C TYR A 131 -7.80 1.37 30.57
N TRP A 132 -9.10 1.12 30.71
CA TRP A 132 -9.97 0.80 29.57
C TRP A 132 -10.08 1.95 28.55
N LYS A 133 -10.09 3.21 29.00
CA LYS A 133 -10.02 4.36 28.08
C LYS A 133 -8.76 4.33 27.21
N THR A 134 -7.62 3.97 27.79
CA THR A 134 -6.34 3.89 27.10
C THR A 134 -6.30 2.71 26.12
N VAL A 135 -6.75 1.53 26.56
CA VAL A 135 -6.85 0.33 25.72
C VAL A 135 -7.78 0.59 24.52
N LEU A 136 -8.97 1.14 24.78
CA LEU A 136 -9.95 1.44 23.74
C LEU A 136 -9.46 2.51 22.77
N ALA A 137 -8.78 3.56 23.26
CA ALA A 137 -8.19 4.59 22.40
C ALA A 137 -7.13 4.01 21.45
N ARG A 138 -6.25 3.14 21.94
CA ARG A 138 -5.20 2.51 21.11
C ARG A 138 -5.80 1.57 20.05
N LYS A 139 -6.73 0.70 20.45
CA LYS A 139 -7.42 -0.21 19.51
C LYS A 139 -8.29 0.54 18.51
N GLY A 140 -8.99 1.60 18.96
CA GLY A 140 -9.79 2.47 18.11
C GLY A 140 -8.94 3.21 17.08
N PHE A 141 -7.80 3.76 17.48
CA PHE A 141 -6.85 4.40 16.56
C PHE A 141 -6.29 3.42 15.53
N PHE A 142 -5.98 2.19 15.96
CA PHE A 142 -5.55 1.13 15.05
C PHE A 142 -6.64 0.75 14.04
N ALA A 143 -7.88 0.52 14.49
CA ALA A 143 -9.02 0.22 13.62
C ALA A 143 -9.29 1.35 12.61
N ALA A 144 -9.24 2.61 13.06
CA ALA A 144 -9.37 3.77 12.20
C ALA A 144 -8.25 3.83 11.14
N SER A 145 -7.01 3.49 11.51
CA SER A 145 -5.87 3.44 10.58
C SER A 145 -6.05 2.36 9.51
N VAL A 146 -6.55 1.17 9.89
CA VAL A 146 -6.86 0.08 8.95
C VAL A 146 -7.97 0.50 7.98
N LEU A 147 -9.04 1.11 8.49
CA LEU A 147 -10.15 1.61 7.67
C LEU A 147 -9.68 2.72 6.70
N LEU A 148 -8.82 3.62 7.16
CA LEU A 148 -8.23 4.66 6.31
C LEU A 148 -7.39 4.06 5.17
N ILE A 149 -6.61 3.02 5.44
CA ILE A 149 -5.85 2.28 4.42
C ILE A 149 -6.82 1.61 3.42
N ALA A 150 -7.90 0.98 3.89
CA ALA A 150 -8.88 0.35 3.01
C ALA A 150 -9.56 1.37 2.07
N ILE A 151 -9.97 2.53 2.61
CA ILE A 151 -10.52 3.64 1.81
C ILE A 151 -9.48 4.14 0.80
N TYR A 152 -8.24 4.32 1.24
CA TYR A 152 -7.14 4.75 0.39
C TYR A 152 -6.90 3.77 -0.77
N LEU A 153 -6.85 2.46 -0.50
CA LEU A 153 -6.68 1.43 -1.53
C LEU A 153 -7.84 1.42 -2.52
N TYR A 154 -9.07 1.57 -2.04
CA TYR A 154 -10.25 1.70 -2.90
C TYR A 154 -10.15 2.94 -3.81
N ALA A 155 -9.79 4.09 -3.25
CA ALA A 155 -9.60 5.33 -4.00
C ALA A 155 -8.46 5.19 -5.03
N LEU A 156 -7.33 4.60 -4.64
CA LEU A 156 -6.20 4.34 -5.52
C LEU A 156 -6.61 3.45 -6.69
N ALA A 157 -7.33 2.35 -6.44
CA ALA A 157 -7.80 1.45 -7.50
C ALA A 157 -8.70 2.13 -8.53
N LYS A 158 -9.44 3.17 -8.14
CA LYS A 158 -10.27 3.98 -9.05
C LYS A 158 -9.50 5.10 -9.75
N PHE A 159 -8.56 5.74 -9.06
CA PHE A 159 -7.84 6.89 -9.57
C PHE A 159 -6.68 6.51 -10.49
N LEU A 160 -6.06 5.37 -10.23
CA LEU A 160 -4.87 4.91 -10.94
C LEU A 160 -5.11 4.64 -12.44
N PRO A 161 -6.23 4.01 -12.87
CA PRO A 161 -6.56 3.89 -14.29
C PRO A 161 -6.71 5.24 -14.98
N VAL A 162 -7.31 6.25 -14.32
CA VAL A 162 -7.51 7.59 -14.87
C VAL A 162 -6.17 8.28 -15.16
N ILE A 163 -5.22 8.20 -14.22
CA ILE A 163 -3.86 8.73 -14.45
C ILE A 163 -3.19 7.96 -15.59
N ALA A 164 -3.36 6.64 -15.63
CA ALA A 164 -2.75 5.81 -16.66
C ALA A 164 -3.33 6.08 -18.06
N ASP A 165 -4.63 6.35 -18.18
CA ASP A 165 -5.28 6.79 -19.42
C ASP A 165 -4.74 8.15 -19.88
N ALA A 166 -4.62 9.11 -18.97
CA ALA A 166 -4.08 10.42 -19.28
C ALA A 166 -2.61 10.34 -19.74
N SER A 167 -1.79 9.57 -19.02
CA SER A 167 -0.39 9.31 -19.38
C SER A 167 -0.26 8.62 -20.74
N TYR A 168 -1.15 7.68 -21.06
CA TYR A 168 -1.13 7.00 -22.35
C TYR A 168 -1.54 7.93 -23.48
N SER A 169 -2.55 8.78 -23.26
CA SER A 169 -2.97 9.80 -24.22
C SER A 169 -1.80 10.71 -24.60
N ASP A 170 -1.03 11.20 -23.61
CA ASP A 170 0.14 12.05 -23.84
C ASP A 170 1.27 11.36 -24.61
N ILE A 171 1.40 10.03 -24.49
CA ILE A 171 2.34 9.22 -25.26
C ILE A 171 1.85 9.03 -26.69
N ALA A 172 0.55 8.77 -26.87
CA ALA A 172 -0.04 8.50 -28.18
C ALA A 172 -0.07 9.75 -29.07
N SER A 173 -0.35 10.93 -28.50
CA SER A 173 -0.39 12.21 -29.22
C SER A 173 0.89 13.04 -29.01
N PHE A 174 2.04 12.36 -28.92
CA PHE A 174 3.29 12.95 -28.47
C PHE A 174 3.61 14.29 -29.14
N SER A 175 3.63 15.35 -28.33
CA SER A 175 3.97 16.71 -28.74
C SER A 175 5.03 17.27 -27.80
N PHE A 176 6.24 17.48 -28.33
CA PHE A 176 7.31 18.09 -27.53
C PHE A 176 7.09 19.61 -27.46
N PRO A 177 7.16 20.25 -26.28
CA PRO A 177 7.55 19.73 -24.95
C PRO A 177 6.42 19.31 -24.00
N SER A 178 5.15 19.55 -24.37
CA SER A 178 3.98 19.34 -23.50
C SER A 178 3.88 17.92 -22.95
N SER A 179 4.03 16.90 -23.80
CA SER A 179 3.92 15.49 -23.37
C SER A 179 4.99 15.10 -22.35
N VAL A 180 6.20 15.66 -22.44
CA VAL A 180 7.28 15.36 -21.48
C VAL A 180 6.94 15.91 -20.10
N ILE A 181 6.41 17.14 -20.05
CA ILE A 181 5.98 17.75 -18.79
C ILE A 181 4.81 16.97 -18.19
N GLY A 182 3.82 16.59 -19.00
CA GLY A 182 2.69 15.77 -18.57
C GLY A 182 3.13 14.45 -17.95
N LEU A 183 4.02 13.72 -18.62
CA LEU A 183 4.58 12.46 -18.11
C LEU A 183 5.33 12.63 -16.78
N VAL A 184 6.16 13.66 -16.64
CA VAL A 184 6.84 13.95 -15.37
C VAL A 184 5.83 14.22 -14.25
N LEU A 185 4.77 14.99 -14.53
CA LEU A 185 3.71 15.24 -13.56
C LEU A 185 2.98 13.95 -13.17
N TYR A 186 2.65 13.07 -14.11
CA TYR A 186 2.02 11.78 -13.79
C TYR A 186 2.91 10.89 -12.93
N PHE A 187 4.22 10.81 -13.23
CA PHE A 187 5.18 10.07 -12.40
C PHE A 187 5.28 10.64 -10.99
N LEU A 188 5.28 11.97 -10.83
CA LEU A 188 5.29 12.64 -9.54
C LEU A 188 4.00 12.40 -8.76
N VAL A 189 2.84 12.48 -9.40
CA VAL A 189 1.53 12.22 -8.75
C VAL A 189 1.46 10.78 -8.25
N ILE A 190 1.81 9.79 -9.07
CA ILE A 190 1.82 8.39 -8.64
C ILE A 190 2.89 8.14 -7.57
N GLY A 191 4.07 8.73 -7.71
CA GLY A 191 5.11 8.67 -6.67
C GLY A 191 4.65 9.24 -5.33
N ALA A 192 3.92 10.36 -5.35
CA ALA A 192 3.33 10.97 -4.15
C ALA A 192 2.24 10.08 -3.55
N LEU A 193 1.41 9.43 -4.37
CA LEU A 193 0.43 8.45 -3.91
C LEU A 193 1.13 7.27 -3.23
N ILE A 194 2.14 6.66 -3.86
CA ILE A 194 2.93 5.57 -3.26
C ILE A 194 3.55 6.00 -1.94
N HIS A 195 4.13 7.20 -1.85
CA HIS A 195 4.69 7.71 -0.60
C HIS A 195 3.62 7.88 0.48
N LEU A 196 2.45 8.42 0.14
CA LEU A 196 1.32 8.52 1.08
C LEU A 196 0.89 7.15 1.59
N PHE A 197 0.83 6.15 0.73
CA PHE A 197 0.55 4.77 1.14
C PHE A 197 1.58 4.23 2.14
N VAL A 198 2.87 4.47 1.89
CA VAL A 198 3.95 4.09 2.83
C VAL A 198 3.80 4.80 4.17
N LEU A 199 3.44 6.09 4.18
CA LEU A 199 3.17 6.82 5.42
C LEU A 199 2.01 6.21 6.21
N LEU A 200 0.91 5.85 5.54
CA LEU A 200 -0.23 5.20 6.18
C LEU A 200 0.17 3.84 6.79
N ILE A 201 0.95 3.03 6.07
CA ILE A 201 1.47 1.76 6.61
C ILE A 201 2.35 2.01 7.83
N ARG A 202 3.23 3.02 7.81
CA ARG A 202 4.08 3.36 8.97
C ARG A 202 3.25 3.79 10.17
N VAL A 203 2.20 4.59 9.97
CA VAL A 203 1.25 4.97 11.03
C VAL A 203 0.56 3.73 11.60
N MET A 204 0.05 2.84 10.75
CA MET A 204 -0.59 1.59 11.17
C MET A 204 0.38 0.68 11.93
N ALA A 205 1.62 0.53 11.46
CA ALA A 205 2.64 -0.28 12.12
C ALA A 205 3.02 0.28 13.50
N ASN A 206 3.11 1.61 13.63
CA ASN A 206 3.34 2.27 14.90
C ASN A 206 2.13 2.13 15.85
N ALA A 207 0.91 2.25 15.33
CA ALA A 207 -0.32 2.01 16.08
C ALA A 207 -0.38 0.57 16.61
N TRP A 208 -0.04 -0.40 15.76
CA TRP A 208 0.06 -1.80 16.13
C TRP A 208 1.10 -2.01 17.24
N ARG A 209 2.33 -1.52 17.06
CA ARG A 209 3.38 -1.61 18.10
C ARG A 209 2.95 -1.00 19.43
N SER A 210 2.19 0.09 19.41
CA SER A 210 1.67 0.71 20.63
C SER A 210 0.67 -0.16 21.40
N ILE A 211 0.02 -1.12 20.75
CA ILE A 211 -0.87 -2.07 21.42
C ILE A 211 -0.05 -3.09 22.22
N TYR A 212 1.10 -3.54 21.70
CA TYR A 212 1.89 -4.62 22.31
C TYR A 212 3.00 -4.16 23.27
N LYS A 213 3.24 -2.87 23.44
CA LYS A 213 4.30 -2.38 24.33
C LYS A 213 4.08 -2.67 25.82
N ASP A 214 2.84 -2.96 26.21
CA ASP A 214 2.44 -3.14 27.61
C ASP A 214 2.05 -4.60 27.92
N LEU A 215 2.24 -5.53 26.98
CA LEU A 215 2.12 -6.99 27.15
C LEU A 215 3.49 -7.60 27.43
#